data_AF-A0A918ZWG4-F1
#
_entry.id   AF-A0A918ZWG4-F1
#
_cell.length_a   1.000
_cell.length_b   1.000
_cell.length_c   1.000
_cell.angle_alpha   90.00
_cell.angle_beta   90.00
_cell.angle_gamma   90.00
#
_symmetry.space_group_name_H-M   'P 1'
#
loop_
_entity.id
_entity.type
_entity.pdbx_description
1 polymer ?
#
loop_
_entity_poly.entity_id
_entity_poly.type
_entity_poly.pdbx_seq_one_letter_code
_entity_poly.pdbx_strand_id
1 'polypeptide(L)'
;MRPAWKVREAGGATAWFTARLSFPDGARVEMLAVVSEGRLSLEDVRAQPPLSLDDLAELADWIEGPLFEACGAAPEPADASPYEHPSRARPARRARPVWPHGVEGRRLVAEEYLAAQRSGCDPVLAVMWATGHSRRRSLRLIAGARDAGLLTPRHARR
;
A
#
# COMPACT_ATOMS: atom_id res chain seq x y z
N MET A 1 5.38 -10.25 -9.33
CA MET A 1 4.64 -9.92 -10.58
C MET A 1 5.57 -10.08 -11.77
N ARG A 2 5.08 -10.50 -12.94
CA ARG A 2 5.89 -10.75 -14.14
C ARG A 2 5.16 -10.28 -15.41
N PRO A 3 5.87 -9.68 -16.38
CA PRO A 3 5.29 -9.40 -17.70
C PRO A 3 4.94 -10.72 -18.40
N ALA A 4 3.79 -10.76 -19.07
CA ALA A 4 3.30 -11.93 -19.80
C ALA A 4 3.38 -11.71 -21.30
N TRP A 5 2.79 -10.62 -21.80
CA TRP A 5 2.83 -10.27 -23.21
C TRP A 5 2.65 -8.76 -23.40
N LYS A 6 3.11 -8.25 -24.54
CA LYS A 6 3.00 -6.84 -24.91
C LYS A 6 2.66 -6.71 -26.39
N VAL A 7 1.60 -5.97 -26.69
CA VAL A 7 1.15 -5.67 -28.04
C VAL A 7 1.35 -4.17 -28.28
N ARG A 8 1.86 -3.81 -29.47
CA ARG A 8 1.99 -2.42 -29.93
C ARG A 8 1.17 -2.25 -31.19
N GLU A 9 0.30 -1.25 -31.21
CA GLU A 9 -0.48 -0.83 -32.38
C GLU A 9 -0.25 0.65 -32.65
N ALA A 10 -0.69 1.16 -33.80
CA ALA A 10 -0.45 2.54 -34.22
C ALA A 10 -0.95 3.60 -33.22
N GLY A 11 -1.90 3.25 -32.34
CA GLY A 11 -2.46 4.12 -31.29
C GLY A 11 -1.89 3.93 -29.88
N GLY A 12 -1.05 2.92 -29.61
CA GLY A 12 -0.56 2.68 -28.24
C GLY A 12 0.04 1.30 -27.99
N ALA A 13 0.41 1.05 -26.73
CA ALA A 13 0.91 -0.24 -26.28
C ALA A 13 0.02 -0.78 -25.16
N THR A 14 -0.40 -2.04 -25.28
CA THR A 14 -1.08 -2.78 -24.23
C THR A 14 -0.14 -3.85 -23.69
N ALA A 15 0.04 -3.88 -22.38
CA ALA A 15 0.92 -4.81 -21.68
C ALA A 15 0.13 -5.60 -20.65
N TRP A 16 0.32 -6.91 -20.62
CA TRP A 16 -0.30 -7.80 -19.66
C TRP A 16 0.74 -8.36 -18.71
N PHE A 17 0.30 -8.55 -17.48
CA PHE A 17 1.14 -9.01 -16.40
C PHE A 17 0.42 -10.07 -15.59
N THR A 18 1.15 -11.12 -15.24
CA THR A 18 0.68 -12.11 -14.29
C THR A 18 1.27 -11.80 -12.92
N ALA A 19 0.42 -11.81 -11.90
CA ALA A 19 0.86 -11.68 -10.52
C ALA A 19 0.34 -12.85 -9.69
N ARG A 20 1.22 -13.35 -8.83
CA ARG A 20 0.91 -14.32 -7.79
C ARG A 20 1.35 -13.74 -6.46
N LEU A 21 0.41 -13.56 -5.57
CA LEU A 21 0.62 -13.20 -4.18
C LEU A 21 0.51 -14.48 -3.35
N SER A 22 1.43 -14.66 -2.40
CA SER A 22 1.42 -15.79 -1.47
C SER A 22 1.57 -15.24 -0.06
N PHE A 23 0.67 -15.66 0.82
CA PHE A 23 0.58 -15.20 2.18
C PHE A 23 1.09 -16.28 3.14
N PRO A 24 1.57 -15.90 4.35
CA PRO A 24 2.16 -16.85 5.30
C PRO A 24 1.21 -17.96 5.77
N ASP A 25 -0.09 -17.73 5.71
CA ASP A 25 -1.16 -18.68 6.05
C ASP A 25 -1.47 -19.67 4.92
N GLY A 26 -0.72 -19.62 3.82
CA GLY A 26 -0.94 -20.44 2.64
C GLY A 26 -2.00 -19.89 1.68
N ALA A 27 -2.62 -18.74 2.00
CA ALA A 27 -3.50 -18.08 1.06
C ALA A 27 -2.71 -17.65 -0.19
N ARG A 28 -3.38 -17.70 -1.33
CA ARG A 28 -2.80 -17.28 -2.61
C ARG A 28 -3.80 -16.53 -3.45
N VAL A 29 -3.32 -15.52 -4.15
CA VAL A 29 -4.08 -14.76 -5.13
C VAL A 29 -3.30 -14.73 -6.42
N GLU A 30 -3.92 -15.17 -7.50
CA GLU A 30 -3.42 -15.12 -8.86
C GLU A 30 -4.26 -14.13 -9.66
N MET A 31 -3.62 -13.35 -10.52
CA MET A 31 -4.34 -12.34 -11.28
C MET A 31 -3.66 -11.99 -12.61
N LEU A 32 -4.48 -11.49 -13.52
CA LEU A 32 -4.08 -10.91 -14.80
C LEU A 32 -4.37 -9.41 -14.79
N ALA A 33 -3.30 -8.60 -14.82
CA ALA A 33 -3.37 -7.16 -14.89
C ALA A 33 -3.01 -6.67 -16.29
N VAL A 34 -3.72 -5.65 -16.77
CA VAL A 34 -3.53 -5.06 -18.11
C VAL A 34 -3.31 -3.57 -17.99
N VAL A 35 -2.25 -3.10 -18.63
CA VAL A 35 -1.93 -1.67 -18.70
C VAL A 35 -2.07 -1.23 -20.15
N SER A 36 -2.97 -0.28 -20.40
CA SER A 36 -3.20 0.32 -21.71
C SER A 36 -3.58 1.78 -21.55
N GLU A 37 -3.04 2.67 -22.40
CA GLU A 37 -3.39 4.11 -22.41
C GLU A 37 -3.32 4.79 -21.02
N GLY A 38 -2.34 4.42 -20.20
CA GLY A 38 -2.19 4.95 -18.84
C GLY A 38 -3.25 4.46 -17.84
N ARG A 39 -4.09 3.51 -18.23
CA ARG A 39 -5.08 2.84 -17.38
C ARG A 39 -4.59 1.46 -16.98
N LEU A 40 -5.02 1.03 -15.80
CA LEU A 40 -4.85 -0.32 -15.28
C LEU A 40 -6.23 -0.97 -15.17
N SER A 41 -6.38 -2.17 -15.72
CA SER A 41 -7.51 -3.06 -15.49
C SER A 41 -7.05 -4.41 -14.93
N LEU A 42 -7.91 -5.06 -14.15
CA LEU A 42 -7.75 -6.45 -13.73
C LEU A 42 -8.76 -7.28 -14.51
N GLU A 43 -8.29 -8.20 -15.33
CA GLU A 43 -9.15 -9.03 -16.20
C GLU A 43 -9.52 -10.36 -15.55
N ASP A 44 -8.65 -10.91 -14.71
CA ASP A 44 -8.92 -12.15 -13.97
C ASP A 44 -8.29 -12.06 -12.56
N VAL A 45 -9.03 -12.53 -11.55
CA VAL A 45 -8.58 -12.63 -10.16
C VAL A 45 -9.07 -13.95 -9.58
N ARG A 46 -8.14 -14.79 -9.16
CA ARG A 46 -8.40 -16.11 -8.57
C ARG A 46 -7.75 -16.17 -7.21
N ALA A 47 -8.46 -16.69 -6.21
CA ALA A 47 -7.90 -16.80 -4.88
C ALA A 47 -8.24 -18.13 -4.21
N GLN A 48 -7.34 -18.58 -3.35
CA GLN A 48 -7.57 -19.71 -2.46
C GLN A 48 -6.98 -19.39 -1.08
N PRO A 49 -7.81 -19.30 -0.02
CA PRO A 49 -9.27 -19.37 -0.04
C PRO A 49 -9.94 -18.23 -0.86
N PRO A 50 -11.26 -18.30 -1.14
CA PRO A 50 -11.96 -17.22 -1.82
C PRO A 50 -11.75 -15.88 -1.10
N LEU A 51 -11.47 -14.83 -1.88
CA LEU A 51 -11.33 -13.47 -1.34
C LEU A 51 -12.67 -12.97 -0.80
N SER A 52 -12.61 -12.29 0.34
CA SER A 52 -13.74 -11.48 0.80
C SER A 52 -13.84 -10.19 -0.04
N LEU A 53 -14.98 -9.49 0.05
CA LEU A 53 -15.13 -8.17 -0.59
C LEU A 53 -14.20 -7.12 0.02
N ASP A 54 -13.90 -7.22 1.32
CA ASP A 54 -12.97 -6.33 1.99
C ASP A 54 -11.54 -6.54 1.46
N ASP A 55 -11.12 -7.79 1.32
CA ASP A 55 -9.81 -8.14 0.78
C ASP A 55 -9.68 -7.75 -0.71
N LEU A 56 -10.75 -7.90 -1.49
CA LEU A 56 -10.78 -7.45 -2.88
C LEU A 56 -10.58 -5.94 -2.98
N ALA A 57 -11.10 -5.15 -2.03
CA ALA A 57 -10.90 -3.71 -1.98
C ALA A 57 -9.44 -3.33 -1.62
N GLU A 58 -8.70 -4.22 -0.97
CA GLU A 58 -7.27 -4.04 -0.66
C GLU A 58 -6.34 -4.48 -1.81
N LEU A 59 -6.87 -5.15 -2.83
CA LEU A 59 -6.07 -5.77 -3.89
C LEU A 59 -5.14 -4.77 -4.62
N ALA A 60 -5.63 -3.56 -4.87
CA ALA A 60 -4.84 -2.50 -5.51
C ALA A 60 -3.58 -2.15 -4.70
N ASP A 61 -3.70 -2.15 -3.37
CA ASP A 61 -2.59 -1.84 -2.47
C ASP A 61 -1.55 -2.96 -2.46
N TRP A 62 -1.97 -4.21 -2.63
CA TRP A 62 -1.06 -5.37 -2.65
C TRP A 62 -0.24 -5.45 -3.94
N ILE A 63 -0.74 -4.85 -5.04
CA ILE A 63 -0.10 -4.96 -6.36
C ILE A 63 0.59 -3.69 -6.84
N GLU A 64 0.34 -2.54 -6.22
CA GLU A 64 0.90 -1.25 -6.62
C GLU A 64 2.43 -1.30 -6.77
N GLY A 65 3.13 -1.75 -5.73
CA GLY A 65 4.60 -1.86 -5.74
C GLY A 65 5.12 -2.81 -6.84
N PRO A 66 4.70 -4.09 -6.84
CA PRO A 66 5.10 -5.05 -7.87
C PRO A 66 4.77 -4.62 -9.30
N LEU A 67 3.67 -3.89 -9.50
CA LEU A 67 3.27 -3.37 -10.81
C LEU A 67 4.16 -2.21 -11.25
N PHE A 68 4.46 -1.29 -10.34
CA PHE A 68 5.37 -0.19 -10.60
C PHE A 68 6.76 -0.68 -11.03
N GLU A 69 7.29 -1.67 -10.29
CA GLU A 69 8.57 -2.32 -10.62
C GLU A 69 8.52 -3.02 -11.99
N ALA A 70 7.46 -3.79 -12.27
CA ALA A 70 7.32 -4.54 -13.52
C ALA A 70 7.12 -3.63 -14.76
N CYS A 71 6.52 -2.45 -14.59
CA CYS A 71 6.37 -1.46 -15.66
C CYS A 71 7.68 -0.74 -16.01
N GLY A 72 8.77 -0.98 -15.27
CA GLY A 72 10.07 -0.38 -15.55
C GLY A 72 10.17 1.10 -15.14
N ALA A 73 9.26 1.59 -14.32
CA ALA A 73 9.37 2.92 -13.74
C ALA A 73 10.38 2.87 -12.59
N ALA A 74 11.66 3.08 -12.88
CA ALA A 74 12.58 3.54 -11.84
C ALA A 74 12.10 4.94 -11.40
N PRO A 75 12.16 5.30 -10.10
CA PRO A 75 11.96 6.70 -9.72
C PRO A 75 13.07 7.52 -10.37
N GLU A 76 12.72 8.28 -11.42
CA GLU A 76 13.60 9.28 -12.01
C GLU A 76 14.12 10.20 -10.88
N PRO A 77 15.44 10.41 -10.76
CA PRO A 77 15.96 11.38 -9.82
C PRO A 77 15.44 12.75 -10.24
N ALA A 78 14.63 13.36 -9.37
CA ALA A 78 14.09 14.70 -9.60
C ALA A 78 15.26 15.66 -9.85
N ASP A 79 15.33 16.20 -11.07
CA ASP A 79 16.29 17.20 -11.50
C ASP A 79 16.30 18.39 -10.52
N ALA A 80 17.50 18.77 -10.13
CA ALA A 80 17.78 19.82 -9.17
C ALA A 80 17.38 21.20 -9.75
N SER A 81 16.40 21.84 -9.13
CA SER A 81 16.17 23.28 -9.31
C SER A 81 17.10 24.08 -8.37
N PRO A 82 17.69 25.22 -8.77
CA PRO A 82 18.82 25.85 -8.07
C PRO A 82 18.44 26.72 -6.86
N TYR A 83 17.23 26.64 -6.34
CA TYR A 83 16.81 27.49 -5.22
C TYR A 83 17.01 26.77 -3.89
N GLU A 84 18.20 26.99 -3.33
CA GLU A 84 18.60 26.57 -1.99
C GLU A 84 17.67 27.14 -0.92
N HIS A 85 17.00 26.24 -0.21
CA HIS A 85 16.57 26.45 1.17
C HIS A 85 17.14 25.27 1.96
N PRO A 86 17.78 25.45 3.13
CA PRO A 86 18.41 24.35 3.86
C PRO A 86 17.33 23.51 4.55
N SER A 87 16.57 22.75 3.76
CA SER A 87 15.68 21.72 4.28
C SER A 87 16.55 20.53 4.67
N ARG A 88 16.58 20.24 5.97
CA ARG A 88 17.15 19.04 6.60
C ARG A 88 17.21 17.88 5.60
N ALA A 89 18.43 17.41 5.33
CA ALA A 89 18.69 16.21 4.54
C ALA A 89 17.67 15.12 4.91
N ARG A 90 16.75 14.83 3.99
CA ARG A 90 15.85 13.69 4.13
C ARG A 90 16.75 12.46 4.06
N PRO A 91 16.81 11.63 5.11
CA PRO A 91 17.67 10.45 5.07
C PRO A 91 17.26 9.62 3.85
N ALA A 92 18.26 9.16 3.09
CA ALA A 92 18.10 8.20 2.01
C ALA A 92 17.07 7.15 2.44
N ARG A 93 16.05 6.93 1.60
CA ARG A 93 14.93 6.02 1.89
C ARG A 93 15.51 4.64 2.20
N ARG A 94 15.72 4.36 3.49
CA ARG A 94 16.02 3.03 4.00
C ARG A 94 14.98 2.10 3.38
N ALA A 95 15.42 0.94 2.91
CA ALA A 95 14.54 -0.14 2.47
C ALA A 95 13.40 -0.25 3.48
N ARG A 96 12.21 0.16 3.03
CA ARG A 96 11.06 0.43 3.88
C ARG A 96 10.59 -0.91 4.43
N PRO A 97 10.36 -1.05 5.75
CA PRO A 97 9.85 -2.30 6.30
C PRO A 97 8.55 -2.64 5.59
N VAL A 98 8.44 -3.88 5.07
CA VAL A 98 7.16 -4.42 4.60
C VAL A 98 6.27 -4.47 5.83
N TRP A 99 5.24 -3.62 5.86
CA TRP A 99 4.34 -3.55 7.00
C TRP A 99 3.56 -4.87 7.11
N PRO A 100 3.46 -5.48 8.32
CA PRO A 100 2.70 -6.68 8.50
C PRO A 100 1.24 -6.47 8.12
N HIS A 101 0.64 -7.44 7.43
CA HIS A 101 -0.78 -7.41 7.08
C HIS A 101 -1.64 -7.98 8.22
N GLY A 102 -2.96 -7.79 8.15
CA GLY A 102 -3.90 -8.41 9.08
C GLY A 102 -3.75 -7.94 10.54
N VAL A 103 -3.88 -8.86 11.50
CA VAL A 103 -3.92 -8.56 12.94
C VAL A 103 -2.61 -7.92 13.43
N GLU A 104 -1.46 -8.39 12.96
CA GLU A 104 -0.15 -7.85 13.32
C GLU A 104 0.01 -6.40 12.85
N GLY A 105 -0.46 -6.06 11.64
CA GLY A 105 -0.48 -4.68 11.14
C GLY A 105 -1.35 -3.76 11.99
N ARG A 106 -2.51 -4.25 12.43
CA ARG A 106 -3.43 -3.50 13.30
C ARG A 106 -2.85 -3.27 14.69
N ARG A 107 -2.11 -4.25 15.24
CA ARG A 107 -1.35 -4.10 16.50
C ARG A 107 -0.30 -3.01 16.40
N LEU A 108 0.51 -3.03 15.35
CA LEU A 108 1.59 -2.06 15.17
C LEU A 108 1.03 -0.63 14.95
N VAL A 109 -0.09 -0.49 14.23
CA VAL A 109 -0.83 0.77 14.13
C VAL A 109 -1.35 1.24 15.49
N ALA A 110 -1.91 0.34 16.31
CA ALA A 110 -2.40 0.67 17.64
C ALA A 110 -1.26 1.10 18.58
N GLU A 111 -0.12 0.41 18.53
CA GLU A 111 1.07 0.74 19.30
C GLU A 111 1.59 2.15 19.00
N GLU A 112 1.78 2.47 17.72
CA GLU A 112 2.21 3.80 17.27
C GLU A 112 1.22 4.90 17.67
N TYR A 113 -0.08 4.62 17.48
CA TYR A 113 -1.15 5.54 17.86
C TYR A 113 -1.13 5.82 19.37
N LEU A 114 -1.02 4.78 20.20
CA LEU A 114 -0.99 4.93 21.66
C LEU A 114 0.32 5.55 22.15
N ALA A 115 1.45 5.25 21.52
CA ALA A 115 2.73 5.88 21.83
C ALA A 115 2.69 7.39 21.58
N ALA A 116 2.09 7.81 20.46
CA ALA A 116 1.87 9.21 20.15
C ALA A 116 0.93 9.88 21.15
N GLN A 117 -0.17 9.21 21.54
CA GLN A 117 -1.08 9.73 22.58
C GLN A 117 -0.37 9.95 23.91
N ARG A 118 0.41 8.97 24.39
CA ARG A 118 1.19 9.10 25.63
C ARG A 118 2.21 10.22 25.56
N SER A 119 2.74 10.51 24.37
CA SER A 119 3.72 11.56 24.13
C SER A 119 3.09 12.93 23.84
N GLY A 120 1.75 13.04 23.79
CA GLY A 120 1.05 14.28 23.45
C GLY A 120 1.15 14.72 21.98
N CYS A 121 1.60 13.84 21.09
CA CYS A 121 1.75 14.10 19.65
C CYS A 121 0.46 13.76 18.88
N ASP A 122 0.31 14.28 17.64
CA ASP A 122 -0.79 13.88 16.75
C ASP A 122 -0.66 12.39 16.38
N PRO A 123 -1.59 11.52 16.83
CA PRO A 123 -1.52 10.09 16.57
C PRO A 123 -1.70 9.73 15.11
N VAL A 124 -2.42 10.54 14.34
CA VAL A 124 -2.60 10.29 12.90
C VAL A 124 -1.29 10.53 12.17
N LEU A 125 -0.59 11.62 12.52
CA LEU A 125 0.70 11.94 11.93
C LEU A 125 1.78 10.92 12.31
N ALA A 126 1.78 10.43 13.55
CA ALA A 126 2.68 9.36 13.97
C ALA A 126 2.48 8.08 13.14
N VAL A 127 1.22 7.64 12.97
CA VAL A 127 0.90 6.47 12.12
C VAL A 127 1.27 6.74 10.66
N MET A 128 1.10 7.96 10.15
CA MET A 128 1.55 8.33 8.81
C MET A 128 3.07 8.22 8.67
N TRP A 129 3.86 8.65 9.66
CA TRP A 129 5.31 8.55 9.60
C TRP A 129 5.82 7.13 9.76
N ALA A 130 5.25 6.36 10.68
CA ALA A 130 5.62 4.97 10.89
C ALA A 130 5.28 4.13 9.65
N THR A 131 4.06 4.29 9.12
CA THR A 131 3.58 3.49 7.98
C THR A 131 4.00 4.03 6.62
N GLY A 132 4.29 5.32 6.53
CA GLY A 132 4.52 6.11 5.32
C GLY A 132 3.29 6.21 4.39
N HIS A 133 2.09 5.93 4.90
CA HIS A 133 0.85 6.04 4.12
C HIS A 133 0.29 7.46 4.12
N SER A 134 -0.60 7.73 3.17
CA SER A 134 -1.37 8.98 3.14
C SER A 134 -2.30 9.08 4.34
N ARG A 135 -2.68 10.31 4.71
CA ARG A 135 -3.60 10.59 5.84
C ARG A 135 -4.88 9.75 5.77
N ARG A 136 -5.51 9.65 4.59
CA ARG A 136 -6.73 8.87 4.38
C ARG A 136 -6.51 7.38 4.71
N ARG A 137 -5.37 6.81 4.31
CA ARG A 137 -5.04 5.40 4.55
C ARG A 137 -4.64 5.14 6.00
N SER A 138 -3.88 6.04 6.62
CA SER A 138 -3.61 5.97 8.07
C SER A 138 -4.88 6.02 8.91
N LEU A 139 -5.87 6.85 8.54
CA LEU A 139 -7.16 6.88 9.22
C LEU A 139 -7.95 5.57 9.08
N ARG A 140 -7.90 4.91 7.91
CA ARG A 140 -8.51 3.57 7.71
C ARG A 140 -7.83 2.49 8.56
N LEU A 141 -6.50 2.50 8.64
CA LEU A 141 -5.76 1.59 9.50
C LEU A 141 -6.11 1.78 10.99
N ILE A 142 -6.23 3.04 11.44
CA ILE A 142 -6.65 3.36 12.81
C ILE A 142 -8.10 2.90 13.06
N ALA A 143 -8.99 3.03 12.07
CA ALA A 143 -10.36 2.52 12.18
C ALA A 143 -10.37 0.98 12.32
N GLY A 144 -9.66 0.25 11.46
CA GLY A 144 -9.54 -1.21 11.57
C GLY A 144 -8.92 -1.68 12.90
N ALA A 145 -7.97 -0.91 13.46
CA ALA A 145 -7.42 -1.18 14.79
C ALA A 145 -8.46 -0.94 15.92
N ARG A 146 -9.37 0.04 15.76
CA ARG A 146 -10.49 0.22 16.68
C ARG A 146 -11.51 -0.90 16.58
N ASP A 147 -11.86 -1.32 15.37
CA ASP A 147 -12.83 -2.39 15.13
C ASP A 147 -12.31 -3.73 15.70
N ALA A 148 -10.98 -3.92 15.69
CA ALA A 148 -10.31 -5.05 16.35
C ALA A 148 -10.20 -4.92 17.89
N GLY A 149 -10.72 -3.85 18.49
CA GLY A 149 -10.67 -3.61 19.94
C GLY A 149 -9.30 -3.18 20.48
N LEU A 150 -8.33 -2.87 19.62
CA LEU A 150 -6.95 -2.51 20.01
C LEU A 150 -6.82 -1.03 20.40
N LEU A 151 -7.79 -0.20 20.00
CA LEU A 151 -7.86 1.21 20.32
C LEU A 151 -9.21 1.57 20.92
N THR A 152 -9.22 2.54 21.83
CA THR A 152 -10.47 3.05 22.42
C THR A 152 -11.41 3.55 21.32
N PRO A 153 -12.68 3.13 21.32
CA PRO A 153 -13.70 3.66 20.42
C PRO A 153 -13.78 5.17 20.58
N ARG A 154 -13.87 5.89 19.46
CA ARG A 154 -14.27 7.29 19.51
C ARG A 154 -15.78 7.30 19.74
N HIS A 155 -16.17 7.59 20.98
CA HIS A 155 -17.52 7.75 21.53
C HIS A 155 -18.09 6.48 22.17
N ALA A 156 -18.14 6.52 23.50
CA ALA A 156 -19.17 5.84 24.27
C ALA A 156 -20.52 6.42 23.82
N ARG A 157 -21.36 5.60 23.17
CA ARG A 157 -22.80 5.89 23.14
C ARG A 157 -23.28 5.82 24.59
N ARG A 158 -23.64 6.99 25.12
CA ARG A 158 -24.58 7.09 26.25
C ARG A 158 -25.95 6.61 25.82
#